data_AF-A0A7V3JNR4-F1
#
_entry.id   AF-A0A7V3JNR4-F1
#
_cell.length_a   1.000
_cell.length_b   1.000
_cell.length_c   1.000
_cell.angle_alpha   90.00
_cell.angle_beta   90.00
_cell.angle_gamma   90.00
#
_symmetry.space_group_name_H-M   'P 1'
#
loop_
_entity.id
_entity.type
_entity.pdbx_description
1 polymer ?
#
loop_
_entity_poly.entity_id
_entity_poly.type
_entity_poly.pdbx_seq_one_letter_code
_entity_poly.pdbx_strand_id
1 'polypeptide(L)'
;SPKPDLKSKAFRVSQLHALDLADMNGDGLLDVVTGKRFWAHGPKGDAEPDAPALLLWFELRRTAGKVQFVPHVIHDNSGVGTQVTTVDLNGDRLPDVIVGNKKGTFVHLSQSLP
;
A
#
# COMPACT_ATOMS: atom_id res chain seq x y z
N SER A 1 16.66 6.82 15.53
CA SER A 1 15.31 6.53 15.04
C SER A 1 14.39 6.22 16.21
N PRO A 2 13.09 6.59 16.15
CA PRO A 2 12.13 6.18 17.17
C PRO A 2 12.07 4.66 17.28
N LYS A 3 11.93 4.13 18.49
CA LYS A 3 11.77 2.68 18.72
C LYS A 3 10.28 2.33 18.57
N PRO A 4 9.90 1.38 17.70
CA PRO A 4 8.51 0.96 17.60
C PRO A 4 8.06 0.29 18.90
N ASP A 5 6.84 0.58 19.37
CA ASP A 5 6.24 -0.08 20.54
C ASP A 5 5.80 -1.50 20.18
N LEU A 6 6.64 -2.52 20.30
CA LEU A 6 6.30 -3.89 19.87
C LEU A 6 5.08 -4.52 20.58
N LYS A 7 4.49 -3.88 21.59
CA LYS A 7 3.29 -4.38 22.29
C LYS A 7 1.98 -3.88 21.70
N SER A 8 1.97 -2.78 20.93
CA SER A 8 0.73 -2.26 20.36
C SER A 8 0.18 -3.19 19.27
N LYS A 9 -1.14 -3.37 19.28
CA LYS A 9 -1.89 -4.20 18.32
C LYS A 9 -2.22 -3.47 17.02
N ALA A 10 -1.82 -2.21 16.87
CA ALA A 10 -2.06 -1.45 15.66
C ALA A 10 -1.32 -2.08 14.47
N PHE A 11 -1.93 -2.03 13.29
CA PHE A 11 -1.29 -2.44 12.05
C PHE A 11 0.03 -1.71 11.83
N ARG A 12 1.04 -2.43 11.31
CA ARG A 12 2.36 -1.89 11.01
C ARG A 12 2.90 -2.53 9.76
N VAL A 13 3.66 -1.72 9.05
CA VAL A 13 4.38 -2.14 7.87
C VAL A 13 5.71 -1.40 7.86
N SER A 14 6.77 -2.08 7.44
CA SER A 14 8.12 -1.53 7.30
C SER A 14 8.46 -1.36 5.82
N GLN A 15 9.57 -0.68 5.52
CA GLN A 15 10.11 -0.55 4.16
C GLN A 15 9.15 0.05 3.11
N LEU A 16 8.33 1.03 3.48
CA LEU A 16 7.57 1.84 2.51
C LEU A 16 8.53 2.70 1.68
N HIS A 17 8.57 2.50 0.35
CA HIS A 17 9.55 3.15 -0.54
C HIS A 17 8.93 3.89 -1.73
N ALA A 18 7.62 3.80 -1.89
CA ALA A 18 6.86 4.51 -2.88
C ALA A 18 5.48 4.79 -2.32
N LEU A 19 4.87 5.88 -2.76
CA LEU A 19 3.47 6.17 -2.49
C LEU A 19 2.85 6.78 -3.74
N ASP A 20 1.53 6.61 -3.85
CA ASP A 20 0.68 7.38 -4.73
C ASP A 20 -0.58 7.80 -3.95
N LEU A 21 -1.31 8.78 -4.50
CA LEU A 21 -2.56 9.26 -3.93
C LEU A 21 -3.71 9.03 -4.91
N ALA A 22 -4.71 8.26 -4.47
CA ALA A 22 -5.93 8.00 -5.24
C ALA A 22 -7.13 7.87 -4.31
N ASP A 23 -8.29 8.26 -4.81
CA ASP A 23 -9.59 8.00 -4.18
C ASP A 23 -9.99 6.56 -4.47
N MET A 24 -9.54 5.62 -3.63
CA MET A 24 -9.63 4.19 -3.91
C MET A 24 -11.04 3.63 -3.72
N ASN A 25 -11.86 4.30 -2.91
CA ASN A 25 -13.24 3.88 -2.61
C ASN A 25 -14.31 4.79 -3.24
N GLY A 26 -13.92 5.86 -3.92
CA GLY A 26 -14.83 6.80 -4.59
C GLY A 26 -15.57 7.74 -3.64
N ASP A 27 -15.04 7.99 -2.43
CA ASP A 27 -15.66 8.87 -1.44
C ASP A 27 -15.25 10.36 -1.58
N GLY A 28 -14.37 10.66 -2.54
CA GLY A 28 -13.86 11.99 -2.83
C GLY A 28 -12.63 12.39 -2.00
N LEU A 29 -12.13 11.52 -1.12
CA LEU A 29 -10.90 11.73 -0.36
C LEU A 29 -9.75 10.95 -1.00
N LEU A 30 -8.57 11.59 -1.07
CA LEU A 30 -7.37 10.89 -1.52
C LEU A 30 -6.80 10.02 -0.41
N ASP A 31 -6.62 8.74 -0.73
CA ASP A 31 -6.02 7.73 0.11
C ASP A 31 -4.54 7.52 -0.21
N VAL A 32 -3.80 6.88 0.69
CA VAL A 32 -2.36 6.60 0.49
C VAL A 32 -2.18 5.18 -0.01
N VAL A 33 -1.77 5.02 -1.27
CA VAL A 33 -1.43 3.71 -1.85
C VAL A 33 0.07 3.48 -1.71
N THR A 34 0.47 2.38 -1.09
CA THR A 34 1.88 2.11 -0.77
C THR A 34 2.10 0.62 -0.50
N GLY A 35 3.27 0.25 0.03
CA GLY A 35 3.54 -1.12 0.40
C GLY A 35 4.97 -1.37 0.85
N LYS A 36 5.23 -2.60 1.32
CA LYS A 36 6.57 -3.04 1.68
C LYS A 36 7.36 -3.33 0.41
N ARG A 37 8.50 -2.67 0.24
CA ARG A 37 9.46 -3.04 -0.82
C ARG A 37 10.16 -4.35 -0.47
N PHE A 38 10.13 -5.32 -1.39
CA PHE A 38 10.87 -6.56 -1.25
C PHE A 38 12.38 -6.30 -1.34
N TRP A 39 13.13 -6.65 -0.30
CA TRP A 39 14.58 -6.43 -0.19
C TRP A 39 14.98 -5.01 -0.52
N ALA A 40 14.44 -4.04 0.21
CA ALA A 40 14.76 -2.63 0.03
C ALA A 40 16.28 -2.37 0.11
N HIS A 41 16.93 -2.96 1.10
CA HIS A 41 18.36 -2.91 1.37
C HIS A 41 19.02 -4.29 1.25
N GLY A 42 18.38 -5.22 0.51
CA GLY A 42 18.85 -6.59 0.33
C GLY A 42 18.41 -7.56 1.44
N PRO A 43 18.60 -8.88 1.25
CA PRO A 43 18.12 -9.92 2.18
C PRO A 43 18.74 -9.86 3.57
N LYS A 44 19.90 -9.20 3.74
CA LYS A 44 20.61 -9.07 5.02
C LYS A 44 20.54 -7.66 5.61
N GLY A 45 20.10 -6.66 4.84
CA GLY A 45 20.07 -5.26 5.24
C GLY A 45 18.70 -4.78 5.69
N ASP A 46 17.64 -5.49 5.31
CA ASP A 46 16.28 -5.12 5.67
C ASP A 46 15.90 -5.53 7.10
N ALA A 47 15.12 -4.68 7.75
CA ALA A 47 14.26 -5.15 8.82
C ALA A 47 13.16 -6.05 8.22
N GLU A 48 12.98 -7.23 8.83
CA GLU A 48 11.97 -8.21 8.40
C GLU A 48 12.09 -8.54 6.90
N PRO A 49 13.25 -9.05 6.43
CA PRO A 49 13.50 -9.29 5.00
C PRO A 49 12.55 -10.34 4.41
N ASP A 50 12.08 -11.28 5.25
CA ASP A 50 11.20 -12.38 4.87
C ASP A 50 9.72 -12.11 5.16
N ALA A 51 9.38 -10.93 5.71
CA ALA A 51 7.98 -10.55 5.90
C ALA A 51 7.29 -10.31 4.54
N PRO A 52 5.96 -10.53 4.45
CA PRO A 52 5.20 -10.37 3.22
C PRO A 52 5.47 -9.03 2.51
N ALA A 53 5.64 -9.09 1.19
CA ALA A 53 5.76 -7.91 0.34
C ALA A 53 4.36 -7.33 0.10
N LEU A 54 3.81 -6.66 1.12
CA LEU A 54 2.46 -6.12 1.08
C LEU A 54 2.35 -4.97 0.06
N LEU A 55 1.32 -5.01 -0.77
CA LEU A 55 0.73 -3.88 -1.48
C LEU A 55 -0.59 -3.54 -0.79
N LEU A 56 -0.79 -2.28 -0.42
CA LEU A 56 -1.93 -1.86 0.39
C LEU A 56 -2.28 -0.40 0.14
N TRP A 57 -3.47 0.01 0.55
CA TRP A 57 -3.84 1.41 0.65
C TRP A 57 -4.34 1.74 2.05
N PHE A 58 -4.14 2.99 2.48
CA PHE A 58 -4.65 3.50 3.74
C PHE A 58 -5.81 4.45 3.46
N GLU A 59 -7.01 4.00 3.75
CA GLU A 59 -8.24 4.78 3.62
C GLU A 59 -8.24 5.95 4.60
N LEU A 60 -8.37 7.16 4.09
CA LEU A 60 -8.50 8.36 4.89
C LEU A 60 -9.96 8.56 5.34
N ARG A 61 -10.25 8.27 6.60
CA ARG A 61 -11.55 8.59 7.21
C ARG A 61 -11.50 9.89 7.98
N ARG A 62 -12.43 10.81 7.68
CA ARG A 62 -12.66 12.05 8.42
C ARG A 62 -14.04 12.05 9.06
N THR A 63 -14.11 12.06 10.38
CA THR A 63 -15.40 12.10 11.10
C THR A 63 -15.29 13.04 12.30
N ALA A 64 -16.17 14.04 12.35
CA ALA A 64 -16.27 15.00 13.46
C ALA A 64 -14.90 15.60 13.88
N GLY A 65 -14.10 16.02 12.89
CA GLY A 65 -12.77 16.61 13.12
C GLY A 65 -11.66 15.61 13.46
N LYS A 66 -11.94 14.31 13.53
CA LYS A 66 -10.94 13.26 13.71
C LYS A 66 -10.49 12.70 12.37
N VAL A 67 -9.21 12.30 12.30
CA VAL A 67 -8.58 11.66 11.14
C VAL A 67 -8.19 10.24 11.55
N GLN A 68 -8.53 9.26 10.72
CA GLN A 68 -8.09 7.88 10.85
C GLN A 68 -7.61 7.36 9.50
N PHE A 69 -6.54 6.55 9.53
CA PHE A 69 -6.08 5.77 8.37
C PHE A 69 -6.41 4.30 8.60
N VAL A 70 -7.25 3.71 7.73
CA VAL A 70 -7.63 2.30 7.81
C VAL A 70 -6.87 1.51 6.73
N PRO A 71 -6.03 0.54 7.11
CA PRO A 71 -5.27 -0.23 6.13
C PRO A 71 -6.14 -1.26 5.41
N HIS A 72 -5.99 -1.33 4.10
CA HIS A 72 -6.59 -2.35 3.22
C HIS A 72 -5.49 -3.03 2.41
N VAL A 73 -5.34 -4.34 2.57
CA VAL A 73 -4.34 -5.11 1.81
C VAL A 73 -4.90 -5.42 0.42
N ILE A 74 -4.18 -5.01 -0.62
CA ILE A 74 -4.49 -5.32 -2.02
C ILE A 74 -3.93 -6.71 -2.37
N HIS A 75 -2.67 -6.95 -2.01
CA HIS A 75 -1.99 -8.21 -2.29
C HIS A 75 -0.79 -8.37 -1.35
N ASP A 76 -0.45 -9.60 -0.95
CA ASP A 76 0.54 -9.84 0.11
C ASP A 76 1.94 -10.23 -0.40
N ASN A 77 2.11 -10.36 -1.71
CA ASN A 77 3.37 -10.84 -2.30
C ASN A 77 3.81 -10.05 -3.55
N SER A 78 3.14 -8.95 -3.89
CA SER A 78 3.59 -8.10 -5.01
C SER A 78 4.53 -7.02 -4.49
N GLY A 79 4.15 -6.32 -3.43
CA GLY A 79 4.89 -5.23 -2.83
C GLY A 79 5.03 -4.02 -3.75
N VAL A 80 5.73 -3.00 -3.27
CA VAL A 80 6.12 -1.84 -4.10
C VAL A 80 7.59 -1.90 -4.50
N GLY A 81 7.94 -1.12 -5.52
CA GLY A 81 9.34 -0.85 -5.88
C GLY A 81 9.81 0.48 -5.30
N THR A 82 10.38 1.29 -6.19
CA THR A 82 10.61 2.73 -5.96
C THR A 82 9.53 3.59 -6.62
N GLN A 83 8.49 2.94 -7.16
CA GLN A 83 7.31 3.56 -7.73
C GLN A 83 6.11 2.63 -7.52
N VAL A 84 4.95 3.25 -7.34
CA VAL A 84 3.61 2.67 -7.43
C VAL A 84 2.77 3.70 -8.18
N THR A 85 1.84 3.25 -9.02
CA THR A 85 0.98 4.15 -9.80
C THR A 85 -0.44 3.64 -9.75
N THR A 86 -1.37 4.58 -9.56
CA THR A 86 -2.80 4.36 -9.56
C THR A 86 -3.46 5.08 -10.72
N VAL A 87 -4.26 4.35 -11.49
CA VAL A 87 -4.93 4.84 -12.70
C VAL A 87 -6.02 3.86 -13.09
N ASP A 88 -7.12 4.35 -13.68
CA ASP A 88 -8.13 3.51 -14.32
C ASP A 88 -7.55 2.93 -15.63
N LEU A 89 -7.26 1.62 -15.65
CA LEU A 89 -6.67 0.93 -16.80
C LEU A 89 -7.69 0.26 -17.70
N ASN A 90 -8.85 -0.10 -17.16
CA ASN A 90 -9.85 -0.92 -17.83
C ASN A 90 -11.10 -0.11 -18.27
N GLY A 91 -11.19 1.16 -17.88
CA GLY A 91 -12.28 2.08 -18.21
C GLY A 91 -13.51 1.95 -17.32
N ASP A 92 -13.43 1.29 -16.17
CA ASP A 92 -14.56 1.10 -15.24
C ASP A 92 -14.73 2.25 -14.23
N ARG A 93 -13.83 3.23 -14.26
CA ARG A 93 -13.74 4.41 -13.37
C ARG A 93 -13.34 4.08 -11.93
N LEU A 94 -12.77 2.92 -11.68
CA LEU A 94 -12.11 2.58 -10.42
C LEU A 94 -10.58 2.69 -10.60
N PRO A 95 -9.83 3.22 -9.61
CA PRO A 95 -8.38 3.22 -9.70
C PRO A 95 -7.81 1.80 -9.60
N ASP A 96 -7.03 1.38 -10.60
CA ASP A 96 -6.23 0.16 -10.57
C ASP A 96 -4.82 0.47 -10.05
N VAL A 97 -4.07 -0.57 -9.64
CA VAL A 97 -2.72 -0.39 -9.07
C VAL A 97 -1.66 -1.13 -9.86
N ILE A 98 -0.63 -0.40 -10.30
CA ILE A 98 0.53 -0.93 -11.04
C ILE A 98 1.77 -0.78 -10.18
N VAL A 99 2.55 -1.86 -10.10
CA VAL A 99 3.84 -1.88 -9.42
C VAL A 99 4.91 -2.60 -10.24
N GLY A 100 6.12 -2.06 -10.22
CA GLY A 100 7.32 -2.71 -10.74
C GLY A 100 8.38 -2.81 -9.66
N ASN A 101 8.88 -4.01 -9.36
CA ASN A 101 9.91 -4.23 -8.34
C ASN A 101 10.71 -5.52 -8.57
N LYS A 102 11.54 -5.91 -7.60
CA LYS A 102 12.41 -7.10 -7.67
C LYS A 102 11.64 -8.43 -7.83
N LYS A 103 10.36 -8.46 -7.49
CA LYS A 103 9.48 -9.62 -7.66
C LYS A 103 8.79 -9.66 -9.03
N GLY A 104 8.88 -8.58 -9.82
CA GLY A 104 8.28 -8.50 -11.15
C GLY A 104 7.47 -7.23 -11.36
N THR A 105 6.66 -7.23 -12.42
CA THR A 105 5.67 -6.20 -12.72
C THR A 105 4.29 -6.78 -12.52
N PHE A 106 3.42 -6.07 -11.79
CA PHE A 106 2.08 -6.52 -11.45
C PHE A 106 1.06 -5.44 -11.75
N VAL A 107 -0.12 -5.86 -12.21
CA VAL A 107 -1.32 -5.03 -12.36
C VAL A 107 -2.40 -5.64 -11.49
N HIS A 108 -3.00 -4.84 -10.62
CA HIS A 108 -4.12 -5.21 -9.76
C HIS A 108 -5.32 -4.39 -10.19
N LEU A 109 -6.31 -5.06 -10.79
CA LEU A 109 -7.56 -4.41 -11.19
C LEU A 109 -8.50 -4.31 -9.99
N SER A 110 -9.03 -3.13 -9.75
CA SER A 110 -10.08 -2.91 -8.77
C SER A 110 -11.41 -3.43 -9.30
N GLN A 111 -12.32 -3.80 -8.39
CA GLN A 111 -13.65 -4.28 -8.74
C GLN A 111 -14.65 -3.72 -7.74
N SER A 112 -15.81 -3.28 -8.23
CA SER A 112 -16.95 -3.03 -7.36
C SER A 112 -17.39 -4.35 -6.72
N LEU A 113 -17.71 -4.32 -5.43
CA LEU A 113 -18.41 -5.45 -4.82
C LEU A 113 -19.72 -5.69 -5.59
N PRO A 114 -20.10 -6.96 -5.84
CA PRO A 114 -21.36 -7.29 -6.49
C PRO A 114 -22.58 -6.86 -5.69
#